data_AF-A0A0F4QHA0-F1
#
_entry.id   AF-A0A0F4QHA0-F1
#
_cell.length_a   1.000
_cell.length_b   1.000
_cell.length_c   1.000
_cell.angle_alpha   90.00
_cell.angle_beta   90.00
_cell.angle_gamma   90.00
#
_symmetry.space_group_name_H-M   'P 1'
#
loop_
_entity.id
_entity.type
_entity.pdbx_description
1 polymer ?
#
loop_
_entity_poly.entity_id
_entity_poly.type
_entity_poly.pdbx_seq_one_letter_code
_entity_poly.pdbx_strand_id
1 'polypeptide(L)'
;MKQLFDHCDHSLYSNGMTFLRQPMVRDIAHIESDVVVLGLPFDLATSGRPGARLGPDAIRRASVHLAWEGKRYPWHFALWDKISLHDAGDFTYPVGDPEYFTAQLELAAEQILHQGKALLGLGGDHFVTLPLLRAHQKIHGKMALVHFDAHTDTYSQGSRYDHGTMFFHAPREGLICPDHSIQLGIRTEFEQSNHGFAVVDAMQANDMDAHTIAEQIKARVGDLPVYLTFDIDCLDPAFAPGTGTPVCGGLSSDKVLKILRALQGINIVGMDVVEVSPSYDQSELTSIAAATIAYELLHLWAIRHK
;
A
#
# COMPACT_ATOMS: atom_id res chain seq x y z
N MET A 1 -12.11 23.20 -36.26
CA MET A 1 -12.41 21.77 -36.03
C MET A 1 -11.70 21.37 -34.76
N LYS A 2 -12.40 20.95 -33.70
CA LYS A 2 -11.76 20.15 -32.64
C LYS A 2 -11.16 18.91 -33.35
N GLN A 3 -9.91 18.58 -33.06
CA GLN A 3 -9.25 17.46 -33.72
C GLN A 3 -10.05 16.17 -33.45
N LEU A 4 -10.25 15.35 -34.48
CA LEU A 4 -11.05 14.12 -34.42
C LEU A 4 -10.60 13.12 -33.34
N PHE A 5 -9.37 13.28 -32.84
CA PHE A 5 -8.72 12.42 -31.85
C PHE A 5 -8.54 13.08 -30.47
N ASP A 6 -9.02 14.31 -30.29
CA ASP A 6 -8.85 15.07 -29.03
C ASP A 6 -10.12 15.01 -28.17
N HIS A 7 -10.52 13.77 -27.85
CA HIS A 7 -11.66 13.49 -26.98
C HIS A 7 -11.15 13.03 -25.62
N CYS A 8 -11.67 13.63 -24.54
CA CYS A 8 -11.42 13.13 -23.20
C CYS A 8 -12.06 11.73 -23.07
N ASP A 9 -11.24 10.73 -22.74
CA ASP A 9 -11.69 9.37 -22.56
C ASP A 9 -12.29 9.21 -21.16
N HIS A 10 -13.62 9.05 -21.10
CA HIS A 10 -14.36 8.70 -19.89
C HIS A 10 -14.89 7.25 -19.90
N SER A 11 -14.52 6.46 -20.90
CA SER A 11 -14.87 5.03 -20.91
C SER A 11 -14.34 4.37 -19.65
N LEU A 12 -15.02 3.36 -19.10
CA LEU A 12 -14.47 2.58 -17.99
C LEU A 12 -13.82 1.26 -18.45
N TYR A 13 -13.73 1.06 -19.77
CA TYR A 13 -13.45 -0.23 -20.39
C TYR A 13 -12.26 -0.21 -21.37
N SER A 14 -11.63 0.96 -21.58
CA SER A 14 -10.50 1.09 -22.51
C SER A 14 -9.33 1.85 -21.86
N ASN A 15 -8.15 1.81 -22.49
CA ASN A 15 -6.98 2.61 -22.08
C ASN A 15 -6.62 2.56 -20.58
N GLY A 16 -6.90 1.43 -19.91
CA GLY A 16 -6.63 1.19 -18.49
C GLY A 16 -5.22 0.71 -18.18
N MET A 17 -4.23 1.20 -18.93
CA MET A 17 -2.86 0.66 -18.93
C MET A 17 -2.02 1.10 -17.72
N THR A 18 -2.44 2.15 -17.02
CA THR A 18 -1.74 2.76 -15.89
C THR A 18 -2.70 3.07 -14.75
N PHE A 19 -2.18 3.21 -13.54
CA PHE A 19 -2.96 3.54 -12.36
C PHE A 19 -3.67 4.89 -12.53
N LEU A 20 -5.00 4.90 -12.37
CA LEU A 20 -5.88 6.05 -12.57
C LEU A 20 -5.68 6.77 -13.93
N ARG A 21 -5.22 6.04 -14.95
CA ARG A 21 -4.87 6.58 -16.29
C ARG A 21 -3.80 7.68 -16.26
N GLN A 22 -2.98 7.72 -15.22
CA GLN A 22 -1.93 8.72 -15.14
C GLN A 22 -0.81 8.42 -16.15
N PRO A 23 -0.06 9.45 -16.61
CA PRO A 23 0.96 9.25 -17.64
C PRO A 23 2.03 8.26 -17.18
N MET A 24 2.49 7.42 -18.12
CA MET A 24 3.59 6.50 -17.87
C MET A 24 4.92 7.26 -17.90
N VAL A 25 5.79 7.01 -16.93
CA VAL A 25 7.20 7.41 -16.96
C VAL A 25 8.08 6.17 -17.14
N ARG A 26 9.07 6.23 -18.03
CA ARG A 26 10.03 5.13 -18.24
C ARG A 26 11.41 5.43 -17.68
N ASP A 27 11.80 6.70 -17.69
CA ASP A 27 13.06 7.14 -17.11
C ASP A 27 12.84 7.52 -15.64
N ILE A 28 12.99 6.53 -14.76
CA ILE A 28 12.89 6.74 -13.31
C ILE A 28 14.06 7.56 -12.74
N ALA A 29 15.12 7.83 -13.51
CA ALA A 29 16.21 8.70 -13.07
C ALA A 29 15.85 10.19 -13.18
N HIS A 30 14.80 10.54 -13.94
CA HIS A 30 14.35 11.91 -14.15
C HIS A 30 12.83 12.01 -14.04
N ILE A 31 12.34 12.07 -12.80
CA ILE A 31 10.91 12.14 -12.50
C ILE A 31 10.49 13.60 -12.28
N GLU A 32 9.50 14.08 -13.03
CA GLU A 32 8.94 15.42 -12.83
C GLU A 32 7.73 15.45 -11.89
N SER A 33 7.03 14.33 -11.70
CA SER A 33 5.86 14.24 -10.84
C SER A 33 6.19 14.40 -9.35
N ASP A 34 5.19 14.64 -8.51
CA ASP A 34 5.33 14.64 -7.04
C ASP A 34 5.35 13.22 -6.48
N VAL A 35 4.53 12.34 -7.08
CA VAL A 35 4.36 10.94 -6.67
C VAL A 35 4.65 10.02 -7.86
N VAL A 36 5.23 8.86 -7.56
CA VAL A 36 5.44 7.76 -8.50
C VAL A 36 4.70 6.51 -8.02
N VAL A 37 3.97 5.88 -8.92
CA VAL A 37 3.42 4.54 -8.72
C VAL A 37 4.39 3.52 -9.30
N LEU A 38 4.72 2.48 -8.53
CA LEU A 38 5.57 1.38 -8.98
C LEU A 38 4.91 0.04 -8.64
N GLY A 39 4.71 -0.80 -9.66
CA GLY A 39 4.23 -2.16 -9.45
C GLY A 39 5.35 -3.12 -9.07
N LEU A 40 5.07 -4.03 -8.15
CA LEU A 40 6.05 -4.92 -7.52
C LEU A 40 5.63 -6.38 -7.71
N PRO A 41 5.65 -6.93 -8.94
CA PRO A 41 5.08 -8.25 -9.25
C PRO A 41 5.95 -9.39 -8.68
N PHE A 42 5.79 -9.67 -7.39
CA PHE A 42 6.57 -10.62 -6.62
C PHE A 42 5.65 -11.42 -5.70
N ASP A 43 5.74 -12.74 -5.69
CA ASP A 43 5.01 -13.61 -4.74
C ASP A 43 5.86 -14.83 -4.33
N LEU A 44 7.19 -14.69 -4.37
CA LEU A 44 8.10 -15.80 -4.06
C LEU A 44 8.29 -16.00 -2.55
N ALA A 45 7.76 -15.09 -1.72
CA ALA A 45 7.82 -15.15 -0.27
C ALA A 45 6.47 -15.57 0.36
N THR A 46 5.45 -15.89 -0.44
CA THR A 46 4.15 -16.36 0.06
C THR A 46 4.26 -17.72 0.75
N SER A 47 3.63 -17.85 1.91
CA SER A 47 3.44 -19.12 2.62
C SER A 47 2.13 -19.84 2.25
N GLY A 48 1.15 -19.09 1.74
CA GLY A 48 -0.18 -19.57 1.36
C GLY A 48 -0.34 -19.78 -0.14
N ARG A 49 -1.39 -19.18 -0.72
CA ARG A 49 -1.67 -19.30 -2.15
C ARG A 49 -0.84 -18.29 -2.95
N PRO A 50 -0.18 -18.70 -4.05
CA PRO A 50 0.50 -17.76 -4.94
C PRO A 50 -0.51 -17.01 -5.82
N GLY A 51 -0.08 -15.91 -6.42
CA GLY A 51 -0.88 -15.12 -7.36
C GLY A 51 -0.74 -13.61 -7.18
N ALA A 52 -0.20 -13.16 -6.05
CA ALA A 52 0.00 -11.74 -5.78
C ALA A 52 0.95 -11.06 -6.79
N ARG A 53 1.82 -11.81 -7.49
CA ARG A 53 2.64 -11.25 -8.59
C ARG A 53 1.81 -10.60 -9.71
N LEU A 54 0.52 -10.92 -9.82
CA LEU A 54 -0.41 -10.33 -10.79
C LEU A 54 -1.22 -9.15 -10.22
N GLY A 55 -1.08 -8.88 -8.92
CA GLY A 55 -1.74 -7.80 -8.20
C GLY A 55 -1.56 -6.41 -8.82
N PRO A 56 -0.34 -5.99 -9.21
CA PRO A 56 -0.14 -4.64 -9.75
C PRO A 56 -0.97 -4.37 -11.01
N ASP A 57 -1.03 -5.32 -11.95
CA ASP A 57 -1.84 -5.21 -13.17
C ASP A 57 -3.34 -5.15 -12.84
N ALA A 58 -3.82 -6.01 -11.94
CA ALA A 58 -5.23 -6.01 -11.55
C ALA A 58 -5.66 -4.72 -10.85
N ILE A 59 -4.82 -4.17 -9.97
CA ILE A 59 -5.07 -2.87 -9.32
C ILE A 59 -5.14 -1.76 -10.36
N ARG A 60 -4.21 -1.73 -11.34
CA ARG A 60 -4.26 -0.73 -12.43
C ARG A 60 -5.56 -0.82 -13.22
N ARG A 61 -5.96 -2.02 -13.65
CA ARG A 61 -7.21 -2.22 -14.40
C ARG A 61 -8.42 -1.78 -13.59
N ALA A 62 -8.52 -2.18 -12.33
CA ALA A 62 -9.63 -1.81 -11.45
C ALA A 62 -9.68 -0.30 -11.17
N SER A 63 -8.52 0.37 -11.14
CA SER A 63 -8.45 1.83 -10.90
C SER A 63 -9.15 2.67 -11.97
N VAL A 64 -9.39 2.13 -13.18
CA VAL A 64 -10.14 2.83 -14.24
C VAL A 64 -11.55 3.22 -13.78
N HIS A 65 -12.18 2.40 -12.92
CA HIS A 65 -13.49 2.70 -12.33
C HIS A 65 -13.49 3.96 -11.45
N LEU A 66 -12.32 4.44 -11.05
CA LEU A 66 -12.13 5.60 -10.17
C LEU A 66 -11.65 6.85 -10.93
N ALA A 67 -11.14 6.68 -12.16
CA ALA A 67 -10.48 7.75 -12.92
C ALA A 67 -11.45 8.77 -13.54
N TRP A 68 -12.74 8.43 -13.67
CA TRP A 68 -13.74 9.32 -14.28
C TRP A 68 -14.20 10.44 -13.35
N GLU A 69 -14.11 10.24 -12.04
CA GLU A 69 -14.61 11.19 -11.05
C GLU A 69 -13.56 12.29 -10.85
N GLY A 70 -13.84 13.52 -11.30
CA GLY A 70 -12.89 14.63 -11.17
C GLY A 70 -12.56 14.97 -9.71
N LYS A 71 -13.54 14.87 -8.80
CA LYS A 71 -13.38 15.06 -7.37
C LYS A 71 -13.90 13.84 -6.62
N ARG A 72 -13.01 13.04 -6.06
CA ARG A 72 -13.33 11.78 -5.40
C ARG A 72 -14.21 12.01 -4.16
N TYR A 73 -15.42 11.47 -4.10
CA TYR A 73 -16.23 11.55 -2.88
C TYR A 73 -15.54 10.84 -1.69
N PRO A 74 -15.51 11.40 -0.46
CA PRO A 74 -16.09 12.67 -0.01
C PRO A 74 -15.11 13.85 -0.03
N TRP A 75 -13.93 13.70 -0.63
CA TRP A 75 -12.91 14.75 -0.69
C TRP A 75 -13.46 16.00 -1.37
N HIS A 76 -13.07 17.17 -0.84
CA HIS A 76 -13.58 18.45 -1.33
C HIS A 76 -12.69 19.08 -2.43
N PHE A 77 -11.67 18.37 -2.91
CA PHE A 77 -10.75 18.80 -3.96
C PHE A 77 -10.47 17.66 -4.96
N ALA A 78 -10.10 18.01 -6.19
CA ALA A 78 -9.61 17.05 -7.17
C ALA A 78 -8.13 16.76 -6.89
N LEU A 79 -7.72 15.49 -6.83
CA LEU A 79 -6.34 15.13 -6.50
C LEU A 79 -5.33 15.78 -7.46
N TRP A 80 -5.67 15.84 -8.75
CA TRP A 80 -4.83 16.37 -9.81
C TRP A 80 -4.65 17.89 -9.78
N ASP A 81 -5.47 18.62 -9.01
CA ASP A 81 -5.26 20.05 -8.73
C ASP A 81 -4.19 20.26 -7.64
N LYS A 82 -3.81 19.21 -6.92
CA LYS A 82 -2.91 19.25 -5.76
C LYS A 82 -1.55 18.60 -6.03
N ILE A 83 -1.55 17.48 -6.74
CA ILE A 83 -0.34 16.71 -7.01
C ILE A 83 -0.27 16.29 -8.47
N SER A 84 0.95 16.09 -8.94
CA SER A 84 1.27 15.39 -10.18
C SER A 84 1.69 13.96 -9.89
N LEU A 85 1.24 13.00 -10.70
CA LEU A 85 1.53 11.57 -10.54
C LEU A 85 1.96 10.97 -11.88
N HIS A 86 2.98 10.10 -11.83
CA HIS A 86 3.34 9.22 -12.94
C HIS A 86 3.30 7.75 -12.51
N ASP A 87 2.93 6.87 -13.43
CA ASP A 87 3.06 5.42 -13.26
C ASP A 87 4.36 4.95 -13.92
N ALA A 88 5.26 4.36 -13.14
CA ALA A 88 6.56 3.86 -13.63
C ALA A 88 6.48 2.45 -14.24
N GLY A 89 5.28 1.87 -14.34
CA GLY A 89 5.12 0.47 -14.69
C GLY A 89 5.60 -0.43 -13.55
N ASP A 90 6.20 -1.57 -13.89
CA ASP A 90 6.62 -2.56 -12.92
C ASP A 90 8.13 -2.55 -12.72
N PHE A 91 8.54 -2.84 -11.48
CA PHE A 91 9.93 -3.17 -11.18
C PHE A 91 10.31 -4.48 -11.87
N THR A 92 11.38 -4.45 -12.66
CA THR A 92 11.83 -5.59 -13.46
C THR A 92 13.08 -6.23 -12.86
N TYR A 93 13.12 -7.55 -12.83
CA TYR A 93 14.17 -8.34 -12.22
C TYR A 93 14.23 -9.74 -12.86
N PRO A 94 15.35 -10.50 -12.70
CA PRO A 94 15.41 -11.91 -13.08
C PRO A 94 14.34 -12.71 -12.34
N VAL A 95 13.40 -13.28 -13.10
CA VAL A 95 12.27 -14.03 -12.54
C VAL A 95 12.76 -15.20 -11.69
N GLY A 96 12.20 -15.34 -10.48
CA GLY A 96 12.58 -16.42 -9.57
C GLY A 96 13.76 -16.08 -8.66
N ASP A 97 14.30 -14.86 -8.71
CA ASP A 97 15.43 -14.43 -7.89
C ASP A 97 15.01 -13.43 -6.78
N PRO A 98 14.66 -13.92 -5.58
CA PRO A 98 14.25 -13.05 -4.47
C PRO A 98 15.41 -12.24 -3.88
N GLU A 99 16.66 -12.70 -4.00
CA GLU A 99 17.82 -11.94 -3.52
C GLU A 99 18.06 -10.71 -4.39
N TYR A 100 18.08 -10.92 -5.71
CA TYR A 100 18.21 -9.82 -6.66
C TYR A 100 17.04 -8.85 -6.53
N PHE A 101 15.80 -9.35 -6.47
CA PHE A 101 14.62 -8.52 -6.29
C PHE A 101 14.78 -7.61 -5.07
N THR A 102 15.11 -8.19 -3.91
CA THR A 102 15.26 -7.45 -2.66
C THR A 102 16.32 -6.36 -2.76
N ALA A 103 17.53 -6.70 -3.24
CA ALA A 103 18.64 -5.76 -3.29
C ALA A 103 18.40 -4.63 -4.29
N GLN A 104 17.81 -4.94 -5.44
CA GLN A 104 17.62 -3.96 -6.51
C GLN A 104 16.36 -3.11 -6.32
N LEU A 105 15.31 -3.64 -5.69
CA LEU A 105 14.13 -2.85 -5.33
C LEU A 105 14.50 -1.76 -4.31
N GLU A 106 15.34 -2.08 -3.32
CA GLU A 106 15.87 -1.09 -2.38
C GLU A 106 16.57 0.06 -3.11
N LEU A 107 17.46 -0.25 -4.05
CA LEU A 107 18.18 0.75 -4.85
C LEU A 107 17.26 1.57 -5.74
N ALA A 108 16.29 0.94 -6.40
CA ALA A 108 15.34 1.61 -7.27
C ALA A 108 14.43 2.58 -6.48
N ALA A 109 13.91 2.15 -5.33
CA ALA A 109 13.14 3.00 -4.44
C ALA A 109 14.00 4.16 -3.91
N GLU A 110 15.24 3.91 -3.51
CA GLU A 110 16.18 4.95 -3.07
C GLU A 110 16.42 6.01 -4.15
N GLN A 111 16.58 5.61 -5.43
CA GLN A 111 16.74 6.54 -6.55
C GLN A 111 15.51 7.44 -6.77
N ILE A 112 14.29 6.89 -6.60
CA ILE A 112 13.05 7.67 -6.68
C ILE A 112 12.99 8.69 -5.54
N LEU A 113 13.28 8.26 -4.32
CA LEU A 113 13.17 9.08 -3.12
C LEU A 113 14.23 10.20 -3.05
N HIS A 114 15.48 9.96 -3.51
CA HIS A 114 16.53 11.01 -3.56
C HIS A 114 16.17 12.18 -4.48
N GLN A 115 15.26 11.98 -5.45
CA GLN A 115 14.71 13.05 -6.29
C GLN A 115 13.62 13.85 -5.56
N GLY A 116 13.35 13.57 -4.28
CA GLY A 116 12.34 14.24 -3.46
C GLY A 116 10.91 13.79 -3.79
N LYS A 117 10.74 12.59 -4.35
CA LYS A 117 9.45 12.06 -4.82
C LYS A 117 8.85 11.11 -3.79
N ALA A 118 7.54 11.06 -3.69
CA ALA A 118 6.87 10.01 -2.92
C ALA A 118 6.67 8.76 -3.77
N LEU A 119 6.66 7.59 -3.13
CA LEU A 119 6.45 6.30 -3.78
C LEU A 119 5.17 5.64 -3.25
N LEU A 120 4.30 5.24 -4.18
CA LEU A 120 3.18 4.34 -3.94
C LEU A 120 3.50 2.98 -4.58
N GLY A 121 3.76 1.98 -3.75
CA GLY A 121 3.96 0.59 -4.19
C GLY A 121 2.62 -0.10 -4.44
N LEU A 122 2.46 -0.71 -5.61
CA LEU A 122 1.40 -1.69 -5.85
C LEU A 122 2.05 -3.06 -5.72
N GLY A 123 1.70 -3.77 -4.66
CA GLY A 123 2.38 -4.98 -4.25
C GLY A 123 2.06 -6.19 -5.12
N GLY A 124 2.99 -7.13 -5.03
CA GLY A 124 2.63 -8.52 -4.88
C GLY A 124 2.57 -8.87 -3.39
N ASP A 125 3.23 -9.95 -2.96
CA ASP A 125 3.21 -10.36 -1.56
C ASP A 125 3.81 -9.31 -0.62
N HIS A 126 3.48 -9.39 0.67
CA HIS A 126 3.81 -8.34 1.63
C HIS A 126 5.33 -8.20 1.88
N PHE A 127 6.14 -9.19 1.51
CA PHE A 127 7.60 -9.10 1.68
C PHE A 127 8.21 -7.91 0.93
N VAL A 128 7.58 -7.44 -0.15
CA VAL A 128 8.04 -6.29 -0.93
C VAL A 128 8.22 -5.03 -0.09
N THR A 129 7.51 -4.90 1.04
CA THR A 129 7.62 -3.75 1.94
C THR A 129 8.98 -3.66 2.64
N LEU A 130 9.69 -4.79 2.86
CA LEU A 130 10.99 -4.77 3.54
C LEU A 130 12.06 -3.94 2.80
N PRO A 131 12.38 -4.20 1.51
CA PRO A 131 13.32 -3.36 0.76
C PRO A 131 12.81 -1.92 0.57
N LEU A 132 11.50 -1.68 0.53
CA LEU A 132 10.96 -0.32 0.51
C LEU A 132 11.25 0.42 1.81
N LEU A 133 11.07 -0.22 2.97
CA LEU A 133 11.41 0.36 4.27
C LEU A 133 12.92 0.67 4.39
N ARG A 134 13.79 -0.20 3.86
CA ARG A 134 15.25 0.06 3.81
C ARG A 134 15.55 1.33 3.03
N ALA A 135 14.94 1.50 1.85
CA ALA A 135 15.11 2.71 1.05
C ALA A 135 14.58 3.97 1.77
N HIS A 136 13.37 3.90 2.34
CA HIS A 136 12.77 5.05 3.03
C HIS A 136 13.53 5.45 4.29
N GLN A 137 14.07 4.49 5.06
CA GLN A 137 14.86 4.78 6.27
C GLN A 137 16.11 5.60 5.95
N LYS A 138 16.79 5.34 4.82
CA LYS A 138 17.97 6.11 4.40
C LYS A 138 17.68 7.58 4.15
N ILE A 139 16.44 7.90 3.75
CA ILE A 139 16.02 9.26 3.38
C ILE A 139 15.36 9.99 4.55
N HIS A 140 14.49 9.30 5.28
CA HIS A 140 13.64 9.90 6.31
C HIS A 140 14.12 9.63 7.75
N GLY A 141 15.11 8.75 7.93
CA GLY A 141 15.64 8.40 9.24
C GLY A 141 14.68 7.54 10.06
N LYS A 142 14.47 7.90 11.33
CA LYS A 142 13.59 7.15 12.25
C LYS A 142 12.12 7.31 11.82
N MET A 143 11.46 6.21 11.49
CA MET A 143 10.06 6.19 11.03
C MET A 143 9.14 5.37 11.94
N ALA A 144 7.84 5.64 11.85
CA ALA A 144 6.75 4.82 12.37
C ALA A 144 6.15 3.97 11.25
N LEU A 145 5.55 2.84 11.63
CA LEU A 145 4.78 1.96 10.75
C LEU A 145 3.30 2.01 11.13
N VAL A 146 2.43 2.24 10.15
CA VAL A 146 1.00 1.96 10.26
C VAL A 146 0.71 0.79 9.34
N HIS A 147 0.29 -0.33 9.95
CA HIS A 147 0.15 -1.61 9.29
C HIS A 147 -1.31 -2.09 9.34
N PHE A 148 -1.97 -2.22 8.20
CA PHE A 148 -3.31 -2.79 8.10
C PHE A 148 -3.22 -4.22 7.59
N ASP A 149 -3.60 -5.22 8.39
CA ASP A 149 -3.39 -6.64 8.05
C ASP A 149 -4.21 -7.57 8.97
N ALA A 150 -4.48 -8.80 8.55
CA ALA A 150 -4.94 -9.88 9.44
C ALA A 150 -3.80 -10.52 10.26
N HIS A 151 -2.57 -10.40 9.79
CA HIS A 151 -1.34 -11.00 10.25
C HIS A 151 -0.40 -9.96 10.85
N THR A 152 0.44 -10.37 11.79
CA THR A 152 1.40 -9.43 12.37
C THR A 152 2.69 -9.31 11.57
N ASP A 153 3.01 -10.33 10.77
CA ASP A 153 4.26 -10.54 10.05
C ASP A 153 5.54 -10.29 10.87
N THR A 154 5.41 -10.57 12.18
CA THR A 154 6.48 -10.50 13.17
C THR A 154 7.01 -11.88 13.55
N TYR A 155 6.67 -12.92 12.78
CA TYR A 155 7.10 -14.27 13.09
C TYR A 155 8.63 -14.36 13.00
N SER A 156 9.25 -14.94 14.04
CA SER A 156 10.70 -15.14 14.09
C SER A 156 11.17 -16.36 13.32
N GLN A 157 10.23 -17.24 12.97
CA GLN A 157 10.47 -18.48 12.26
C GLN A 157 10.11 -18.24 10.80
N GLY A 158 11.06 -18.40 9.90
CA GLY A 158 10.84 -18.27 8.47
C GLY A 158 12.14 -18.16 7.71
N SER A 159 12.02 -18.03 6.39
CA SER A 159 13.18 -17.86 5.52
C SER A 159 13.62 -16.39 5.45
N ARG A 160 14.76 -16.10 4.80
CA ARG A 160 15.19 -14.72 4.52
C ARG A 160 14.19 -13.95 3.64
N TYR A 161 13.41 -14.69 2.84
CA TYR A 161 12.38 -14.17 1.94
C TYR A 161 11.06 -14.81 2.34
N ASP A 162 10.33 -14.16 3.24
CA ASP A 162 9.11 -14.69 3.82
C ASP A 162 8.20 -13.52 4.23
N HIS A 163 7.01 -13.47 3.63
CA HIS A 163 6.03 -12.41 3.84
C HIS A 163 5.42 -12.40 5.25
N GLY A 164 5.71 -13.40 6.11
CA GLY A 164 5.31 -13.40 7.51
C GLY A 164 6.40 -12.95 8.49
N THR A 165 7.59 -12.57 8.01
CA THR A 165 8.73 -12.30 8.90
C THR A 165 9.37 -10.92 8.74
N MET A 166 9.00 -10.16 7.72
CA MET A 166 9.69 -8.90 7.44
C MET A 166 9.53 -7.85 8.54
N PHE A 167 8.44 -7.85 9.33
CA PHE A 167 8.31 -6.97 10.48
C PHE A 167 8.94 -7.52 11.76
N PHE A 168 9.41 -8.77 11.76
CA PHE A 168 10.43 -9.22 12.71
C PHE A 168 11.80 -8.61 12.38
N HIS A 169 12.15 -8.53 11.09
CA HIS A 169 13.44 -7.99 10.64
C HIS A 169 13.52 -6.46 10.70
N ALA A 170 12.48 -5.76 10.24
CA ALA A 170 12.47 -4.30 10.10
C ALA A 170 12.92 -3.52 11.37
N PRO A 171 12.42 -3.79 12.59
CA PRO A 171 12.89 -3.08 13.77
C PRO A 171 14.30 -3.48 14.20
N ARG A 172 14.74 -4.73 13.90
CA ARG A 172 16.11 -5.20 14.19
C ARG A 172 17.14 -4.57 13.26
N GLU A 173 16.72 -4.22 12.05
CA GLU A 173 17.49 -3.43 11.08
C GLU A 173 17.41 -1.92 11.35
N GLY A 174 16.63 -1.49 12.35
CA GLY A 174 16.46 -0.07 12.68
C GLY A 174 15.61 0.72 11.68
N LEU A 175 14.78 0.03 10.87
CA LEU A 175 13.97 0.63 9.81
C LEU A 175 12.76 1.40 10.33
N ILE A 176 12.17 0.89 11.40
CA ILE A 176 10.98 1.43 12.04
C ILE A 176 11.14 1.41 13.56
N CYS A 177 10.43 2.30 14.25
CA CYS A 177 10.41 2.35 15.71
C CYS A 177 9.18 1.62 16.27
N PRO A 178 9.32 0.43 16.88
CA PRO A 178 8.19 -0.35 17.41
C PRO A 178 7.28 0.47 18.33
N ASP A 179 7.89 1.28 19.21
CA ASP A 179 7.22 2.16 20.18
C ASP A 179 6.40 3.29 19.55
N HIS A 180 6.50 3.50 18.25
CA HIS A 180 5.68 4.45 17.49
C HIS A 180 4.89 3.79 16.36
N SER A 181 4.90 2.47 16.30
CA SER A 181 4.27 1.69 15.24
C SER A 181 3.01 0.99 15.76
N ILE A 182 2.03 0.81 14.87
CA ILE A 182 0.72 0.24 15.17
C ILE A 182 0.25 -0.70 14.06
N GLN A 183 -0.39 -1.80 14.46
CA GLN A 183 -1.03 -2.76 13.58
C GLN A 183 -2.54 -2.78 13.81
N LEU A 184 -3.31 -2.86 12.73
CA LEU A 184 -4.77 -2.81 12.74
C LEU A 184 -5.35 -3.99 11.97
N GLY A 185 -6.35 -4.66 12.56
CA GLY A 185 -7.08 -5.75 11.92
C GLY A 185 -6.52 -7.15 12.21
N ILE A 186 -5.50 -7.22 13.07
CA ILE A 186 -4.86 -8.47 13.48
C ILE A 186 -5.90 -9.44 14.03
N ARG A 187 -5.88 -10.66 13.54
CA ARG A 187 -6.80 -11.74 13.95
C ARG A 187 -6.21 -13.13 13.75
N THR A 188 -4.88 -13.19 13.81
CA THR A 188 -4.09 -14.41 13.90
C THR A 188 -3.30 -14.41 15.20
N GLU A 189 -2.78 -15.57 15.60
CA GLU A 189 -2.08 -15.73 16.87
C GLU A 189 -0.80 -14.88 16.92
N PHE A 190 -0.59 -14.16 18.04
CA PHE A 190 0.63 -13.44 18.34
C PHE A 190 0.83 -13.28 19.87
N GLU A 191 2.08 -13.14 20.31
CA GLU A 191 2.39 -12.97 21.73
C GLU A 191 2.32 -11.50 22.15
N GLN A 192 1.25 -11.12 22.86
CA GLN A 192 1.01 -9.72 23.26
C GLN A 192 2.08 -9.14 24.20
N SER A 193 2.65 -9.96 25.09
CA SER A 193 3.55 -9.50 26.17
C SER A 193 4.83 -8.82 25.67
N ASN A 194 5.31 -9.23 24.48
CA ASN A 194 6.59 -8.81 23.91
C ASN A 194 6.49 -8.38 22.43
N HIS A 195 5.29 -8.07 21.95
CA HIS A 195 5.04 -7.80 20.53
C HIS A 195 5.77 -6.55 19.98
N GLY A 196 5.98 -5.54 20.83
CA GLY A 196 6.66 -4.29 20.48
C GLY A 196 5.79 -3.28 19.71
N PHE A 197 4.86 -3.75 18.87
CA PHE A 197 3.87 -2.90 18.20
C PHE A 197 2.62 -2.69 19.06
N ALA A 198 1.97 -1.53 18.93
CA ALA A 198 0.60 -1.40 19.37
C ALA A 198 -0.30 -2.22 18.42
N VAL A 199 -1.32 -2.89 18.95
CA VAL A 199 -2.24 -3.69 18.15
C VAL A 199 -3.66 -3.27 18.48
N VAL A 200 -4.44 -2.97 17.44
CA VAL A 200 -5.88 -2.90 17.49
C VAL A 200 -6.37 -4.09 16.67
N ASP A 201 -6.72 -5.17 17.36
CA ASP A 201 -7.15 -6.42 16.71
C ASP A 201 -8.49 -6.23 15.97
N ALA A 202 -8.86 -7.18 15.10
CA ALA A 202 -10.08 -7.05 14.30
C ALA A 202 -11.35 -6.99 15.16
N MET A 203 -11.39 -7.65 16.33
CA MET A 203 -12.56 -7.59 17.21
C MET A 203 -12.73 -6.18 17.76
N GLN A 204 -11.65 -5.62 18.32
CA GLN A 204 -11.60 -4.24 18.81
C GLN A 204 -11.93 -3.23 17.71
N ALA A 205 -11.33 -3.38 16.52
CA ALA A 205 -11.54 -2.49 15.39
C ALA A 205 -12.98 -2.49 14.87
N ASN A 206 -13.65 -3.66 14.93
CA ASN A 206 -15.05 -3.78 14.52
C ASN A 206 -15.99 -3.09 15.53
N ASP A 207 -15.70 -3.20 16.84
CA ASP A 207 -16.50 -2.58 17.91
C ASP A 207 -16.28 -1.06 18.04
N MET A 208 -15.07 -0.57 17.76
CA MET A 208 -14.72 0.86 17.82
C MET A 208 -15.22 1.62 16.60
N ASP A 209 -15.58 2.90 16.77
CA ASP A 209 -15.79 3.77 15.62
C ASP A 209 -14.45 4.13 14.93
N ALA A 210 -14.53 4.53 13.65
CA ALA A 210 -13.35 4.81 12.84
C ALA A 210 -12.53 6.02 13.32
N HIS A 211 -13.16 7.00 13.98
CA HIS A 211 -12.47 8.18 14.47
C HIS A 211 -11.60 7.84 15.68
N THR A 212 -12.14 7.05 16.61
CA THR A 212 -11.41 6.51 17.77
C THR A 212 -10.17 5.73 17.34
N ILE A 213 -10.29 4.88 16.31
CA ILE A 213 -9.13 4.13 15.76
C ILE A 213 -8.10 5.10 15.17
N ALA A 214 -8.53 6.09 14.37
CA ALA A 214 -7.65 7.08 13.78
C ALA A 214 -6.92 7.94 14.84
N GLU A 215 -7.59 8.28 15.95
CA GLU A 215 -6.96 8.98 17.08
C GLU A 215 -5.89 8.13 17.75
N GLN A 216 -6.14 6.83 17.95
CA GLN A 216 -5.11 5.91 18.47
C GLN A 216 -3.90 5.80 17.55
N ILE A 217 -4.13 5.70 16.23
CA ILE A 217 -3.05 5.68 15.24
C ILE A 217 -2.23 6.98 15.33
N LYS A 218 -2.88 8.14 15.29
CA LYS A 218 -2.20 9.45 15.37
C LYS A 218 -1.42 9.62 16.68
N ALA A 219 -2.01 9.21 17.81
CA ALA A 219 -1.36 9.28 19.11
C ALA A 219 -0.12 8.37 19.17
N ARG A 220 -0.19 7.17 18.57
CA ARG A 220 0.92 6.22 18.55
C ARG A 220 2.07 6.69 17.68
N VAL A 221 1.79 7.15 16.45
CA VAL A 221 2.86 7.58 15.53
C VAL A 221 3.45 8.94 15.91
N GLY A 222 2.66 9.82 16.54
CA GLY A 222 3.07 11.18 16.88
C GLY A 222 3.46 11.98 15.63
N ASP A 223 4.57 12.70 15.71
CA ASP A 223 5.09 13.52 14.60
C ASP A 223 6.11 12.78 13.71
N LEU A 224 6.36 11.48 13.95
CA LEU A 224 7.33 10.73 13.15
C LEU A 224 6.88 10.62 11.69
N PRO A 225 7.83 10.57 10.72
CA PRO A 225 7.54 10.09 9.38
C PRO A 225 6.89 8.71 9.43
N VAL A 226 5.83 8.50 8.68
CA VAL A 226 5.03 7.27 8.66
C VAL A 226 5.21 6.54 7.33
N TYR A 227 5.56 5.27 7.40
CA TYR A 227 5.30 4.34 6.31
C TYR A 227 3.96 3.65 6.56
N LEU A 228 3.03 3.73 5.60
CA LEU A 228 1.72 3.07 5.71
C LEU A 228 1.64 1.92 4.71
N THR A 229 1.66 0.70 5.22
CA THR A 229 1.39 -0.50 4.42
C THR A 229 -0.03 -0.99 4.64
N PHE A 230 -0.68 -1.38 3.54
CA PHE A 230 -2.01 -1.97 3.55
C PHE A 230 -2.00 -3.34 2.88
N ASP A 231 -2.06 -4.40 3.69
CA ASP A 231 -2.42 -5.73 3.21
C ASP A 231 -3.93 -5.80 2.95
N ILE A 232 -4.30 -6.21 1.74
CA ILE A 232 -5.71 -6.29 1.37
C ILE A 232 -6.47 -7.32 2.22
N ASP A 233 -5.79 -8.30 2.81
CA ASP A 233 -6.37 -9.29 3.71
C ASP A 233 -6.74 -8.73 5.10
N CYS A 234 -6.38 -7.47 5.40
CA CYS A 234 -6.98 -6.73 6.52
C CYS A 234 -8.52 -6.73 6.42
N LEU A 235 -9.04 -6.65 5.19
CA LEU A 235 -10.45 -6.75 4.90
C LEU A 235 -10.95 -8.19 5.09
N ASP A 236 -12.22 -8.32 5.50
CA ASP A 236 -12.85 -9.64 5.55
C ASP A 236 -12.87 -10.28 4.14
N PRO A 237 -12.75 -11.61 4.00
CA PRO A 237 -12.85 -12.30 2.72
C PRO A 237 -14.17 -12.03 1.95
N ALA A 238 -15.23 -11.56 2.62
CA ALA A 238 -16.43 -11.05 1.95
C ALA A 238 -16.19 -9.80 1.08
N PHE A 239 -15.15 -9.01 1.38
CA PHE A 239 -14.76 -7.80 0.66
C PHE A 239 -13.45 -7.96 -0.12
N ALA A 240 -12.54 -8.82 0.34
CA ALA A 240 -11.27 -9.13 -0.30
C ALA A 240 -11.06 -10.64 -0.49
N PRO A 241 -11.88 -11.33 -1.31
CA PRO A 241 -11.71 -12.76 -1.56
C PRO A 241 -10.41 -13.10 -2.30
N GLY A 242 -9.84 -12.14 -3.03
CA GLY A 242 -8.66 -12.26 -3.87
C GLY A 242 -7.34 -12.02 -3.14
N THR A 243 -7.03 -12.84 -2.13
CA THR A 243 -5.76 -12.78 -1.37
C THR A 243 -5.19 -14.18 -1.10
N GLY A 244 -3.89 -14.25 -0.80
CA GLY A 244 -3.15 -15.49 -0.54
C GLY A 244 -3.52 -16.20 0.76
N THR A 245 -3.85 -15.42 1.80
CA THR A 245 -4.00 -15.85 3.21
C THR A 245 -5.30 -15.35 3.84
N PRO A 246 -6.49 -15.64 3.28
CA PRO A 246 -7.74 -15.06 3.78
C PRO A 246 -8.07 -15.51 5.21
N VAL A 247 -8.36 -14.55 6.09
CA VAL A 247 -8.79 -14.79 7.49
C VAL A 247 -10.15 -14.14 7.77
N CYS A 248 -11.14 -14.93 8.17
CA CYS A 248 -12.49 -14.46 8.49
C CYS A 248 -12.53 -13.52 9.71
N GLY A 249 -13.55 -12.67 9.79
CA GLY A 249 -13.76 -11.72 10.88
C GLY A 249 -13.01 -10.40 10.67
N GLY A 250 -12.71 -10.04 9.42
CA GLY A 250 -11.96 -8.83 9.07
C GLY A 250 -12.80 -7.56 9.06
N LEU A 251 -12.18 -6.47 8.62
CA LEU A 251 -12.87 -5.18 8.51
C LEU A 251 -13.68 -5.11 7.20
N SER A 252 -14.75 -4.32 7.21
CA SER A 252 -15.42 -3.94 5.96
C SER A 252 -14.66 -2.83 5.23
N SER A 253 -14.82 -2.77 3.91
CA SER A 253 -14.25 -1.68 3.11
C SER A 253 -14.73 -0.30 3.60
N ASP A 254 -16.00 -0.17 3.99
CA ASP A 254 -16.54 1.06 4.59
C ASP A 254 -15.80 1.49 5.87
N LYS A 255 -15.52 0.55 6.78
CA LYS A 255 -14.77 0.82 8.01
C LYS A 255 -13.37 1.34 7.69
N VAL A 256 -12.64 0.65 6.80
CA VAL A 256 -11.29 1.03 6.39
C VAL A 256 -11.27 2.42 5.76
N LEU A 257 -12.17 2.72 4.81
CA LEU A 257 -12.20 4.02 4.15
C LEU A 257 -12.47 5.17 5.15
N LYS A 258 -13.33 4.93 6.15
CA LYS A 258 -13.58 5.92 7.22
C LYS A 258 -12.34 6.14 8.09
N ILE A 259 -11.62 5.08 8.44
CA ILE A 259 -10.38 5.17 9.23
C ILE A 259 -9.34 5.97 8.43
N LEU A 260 -9.05 5.58 7.19
CA LEU A 260 -8.09 6.27 6.33
C LEU A 260 -8.43 7.76 6.22
N ARG A 261 -9.67 8.12 5.89
CA ARG A 261 -10.09 9.53 5.79
C ARG A 261 -9.97 10.31 7.09
N ALA A 262 -10.09 9.66 8.24
CA ALA A 262 -9.88 10.27 9.55
C ALA A 262 -8.39 10.46 9.88
N LEU A 263 -7.46 9.82 9.16
CA LEU A 263 -6.01 9.99 9.33
C LEU A 263 -5.44 11.29 8.75
N GLN A 264 -6.27 12.19 8.20
CA GLN A 264 -5.82 13.51 7.71
C GLN A 264 -4.85 14.20 8.67
N GLY A 265 -3.75 14.71 8.12
CA GLY A 265 -2.67 15.36 8.87
C GLY A 265 -1.50 14.45 9.26
N ILE A 266 -1.64 13.12 9.10
CA ILE A 266 -0.53 12.18 9.32
C ILE A 266 0.61 12.42 8.32
N ASN A 267 1.86 12.24 8.77
CA ASN A 267 3.06 12.48 7.98
C ASN A 267 3.47 11.23 7.17
N ILE A 268 2.64 10.80 6.22
CA ILE A 268 2.97 9.65 5.33
C ILE A 268 4.13 10.03 4.42
N VAL A 269 5.25 9.31 4.51
CA VAL A 269 6.43 9.47 3.64
C VAL A 269 6.61 8.33 2.64
N GLY A 270 5.94 7.20 2.86
CA GLY A 270 5.92 6.04 1.97
C GLY A 270 4.65 5.24 2.16
N MET A 271 4.21 4.55 1.11
CA MET A 271 2.97 3.78 1.14
C MET A 271 2.98 2.62 0.13
N ASP A 272 2.31 1.52 0.48
CA ASP A 272 2.02 0.43 -0.45
C ASP A 272 0.67 -0.24 -0.16
N VAL A 273 0.15 -0.96 -1.17
CA VAL A 273 -1.03 -1.82 -1.06
C VAL A 273 -0.68 -3.18 -1.65
N VAL A 274 -0.77 -4.25 -0.86
CA VAL A 274 -0.17 -5.57 -1.16
C VAL A 274 -1.19 -6.72 -1.14
N GLU A 275 -0.73 -7.92 -1.47
CA GLU A 275 -1.45 -9.21 -1.41
C GLU A 275 -2.71 -9.36 -2.28
N VAL A 276 -2.96 -8.43 -3.22
CA VAL A 276 -4.01 -8.64 -4.23
C VAL A 276 -3.62 -9.80 -5.14
N SER A 277 -4.37 -10.89 -5.07
CA SER A 277 -4.21 -12.08 -5.90
C SER A 277 -5.43 -12.28 -6.82
N PRO A 278 -5.35 -11.81 -8.08
CA PRO A 278 -6.49 -11.77 -9.01
C PRO A 278 -7.09 -13.13 -9.33
N SER A 279 -6.30 -14.20 -9.26
CA SER A 279 -6.75 -15.58 -9.48
C SER A 279 -7.82 -16.04 -8.48
N TYR A 280 -7.90 -15.40 -7.31
CA TYR A 280 -8.90 -15.67 -6.28
C TYR A 280 -9.95 -14.57 -6.17
N ASP A 281 -9.75 -13.45 -6.88
CA ASP A 281 -10.66 -12.31 -6.84
C ASP A 281 -11.97 -12.66 -7.54
N GLN A 282 -13.08 -12.10 -7.03
CA GLN A 282 -14.41 -12.34 -7.56
C GLN A 282 -14.95 -11.03 -8.10
N SER A 283 -15.15 -10.95 -9.42
CA SER A 283 -15.65 -9.73 -10.09
C SER A 283 -14.87 -8.46 -9.71
N GLU A 284 -13.55 -8.60 -9.55
CA GLU A 284 -12.62 -7.50 -9.23
C GLU A 284 -12.89 -6.80 -7.88
N LEU A 285 -13.65 -7.40 -6.96
CA LEU A 285 -13.98 -6.82 -5.66
C LEU A 285 -12.74 -6.45 -4.84
N THR A 286 -11.73 -7.31 -4.84
CA THR A 286 -10.48 -7.10 -4.11
C THR A 286 -9.63 -6.04 -4.80
N SER A 287 -9.52 -6.15 -6.13
CA SER A 287 -8.75 -5.24 -6.96
C SER A 287 -9.30 -3.81 -6.89
N ILE A 288 -10.62 -3.63 -6.89
CA ILE A 288 -11.26 -2.30 -6.76
C ILE A 288 -11.13 -1.75 -5.34
N ALA A 289 -11.17 -2.60 -4.31
CA ALA A 289 -10.91 -2.18 -2.93
C ALA A 289 -9.47 -1.67 -2.78
N ALA A 290 -8.48 -2.43 -3.27
CA ALA A 290 -7.08 -2.05 -3.27
C ALA A 290 -6.80 -0.76 -4.06
N ALA A 291 -7.36 -0.63 -5.28
CA ALA A 291 -7.26 0.58 -6.07
C ALA A 291 -7.88 1.80 -5.35
N THR A 292 -9.00 1.59 -4.65
CA THR A 292 -9.64 2.65 -3.85
C THR A 292 -8.78 3.05 -2.67
N ILE A 293 -8.22 2.10 -1.93
CA ILE A 293 -7.32 2.35 -0.80
C ILE A 293 -6.09 3.13 -1.27
N ALA A 294 -5.42 2.67 -2.33
CA ALA A 294 -4.28 3.38 -2.92
C ALA A 294 -4.65 4.84 -3.29
N TYR A 295 -5.85 5.07 -3.82
CA TYR A 295 -6.32 6.42 -4.13
C TYR A 295 -6.59 7.27 -2.88
N GLU A 296 -7.12 6.69 -1.79
CA GLU A 296 -7.27 7.39 -0.50
C GLU A 296 -5.91 7.75 0.12
N LEU A 297 -4.89 6.87 0.00
CA LEU A 297 -3.54 7.14 0.49
C LEU A 297 -2.90 8.33 -0.23
N LEU A 298 -3.10 8.46 -1.55
CA LEU A 298 -2.67 9.64 -2.31
C LEU A 298 -3.36 10.93 -1.84
N HIS A 299 -4.65 10.89 -1.51
CA HIS A 299 -5.34 12.05 -0.96
C HIS A 299 -4.80 12.46 0.42
N LEU A 300 -4.55 11.49 1.30
CA LEU A 300 -3.94 11.74 2.61
C LEU A 300 -2.55 12.37 2.47
N TRP A 301 -1.74 11.83 1.57
CA TRP A 301 -0.42 12.38 1.28
C TRP A 301 -0.51 13.81 0.76
N ALA A 302 -1.38 14.07 -0.22
CA ALA A 302 -1.57 15.39 -0.81
C ALA A 302 -1.97 16.44 0.24
N ILE A 303 -2.93 16.13 1.12
CA ILE A 303 -3.41 17.07 2.15
C ILE A 303 -2.28 17.55 3.07
N ARG A 304 -1.33 16.66 3.40
CA ARG A 304 -0.26 17.00 4.33
C ARG A 304 0.89 17.77 3.66
N HIS A 305 1.12 17.51 2.37
CA HIS A 305 2.32 17.96 1.65
C HIS A 305 2.07 19.08 0.63
N LYS A 306 0.80 19.42 0.29
CA LYS A 306 0.43 20.39 -0.76
C LYS A 306 -0.83 21.23 -0.43
#